data_AF-A0A9P6WV11-F1
#
_entry.id   AF-A0A9P6WV11-F1
#
_cell.length_a   1.000
_cell.length_b   1.000
_cell.length_c   1.000
_cell.angle_alpha   90.00
_cell.angle_beta   90.00
_cell.angle_gamma   90.00
#
_symmetry.space_group_name_H-M   'P 1'
#
loop_
_entity.id
_entity.type
_entity.pdbx_description
1 polymer ?
#
loop_
_entity_poly.entity_id
_entity_poly.type
_entity_poly.pdbx_seq_one_letter_code
_entity_poly.pdbx_strand_id
1 'polypeptide(L)'
;MAGEEEQADLAFKKMRKYGAQLLALSGKLVSPVITPVKKEIGLRLTQNDIPKFQLSSWPDVPFPGEKCYESVEHFLRSFEKVIYSAALDIQEVWRRYLPVSLAFDHDDWIEKELKRCDTWSTARIVFTNKFLTDNARTDAMHRLFTMTMNKNESISSYMTRFLSTCIEAGANKNDPMVAARFKASFSEPVLEKESC
;
A
#
# COMPACT_ATOMS: atom_id res chain seq x y z
N MET A 1 -3.30 -2.51 86.36
CA MET A 1 -3.39 -1.57 85.22
C MET A 1 -1.98 -1.22 84.70
N ALA A 2 -1.15 -2.22 84.39
CA ALA A 2 0.24 -1.99 83.90
C ALA A 2 0.71 -3.06 82.90
N GLY A 3 0.05 -4.22 82.81
CA GLY A 3 0.43 -5.29 81.88
C GLY A 3 -0.21 -5.22 80.49
N GLU A 4 -1.30 -4.48 80.31
CA GLU A 4 -1.97 -4.33 79.00
C GLU A 4 -1.29 -3.28 78.12
N GLU A 5 -0.72 -2.23 78.72
CA GLU A 5 0.00 -1.17 78.02
C GLU A 5 1.33 -1.70 77.43
N GLU A 6 2.03 -2.56 78.18
CA GLU A 6 3.27 -3.21 77.72
C GLU A 6 3.02 -4.23 76.59
N GLN A 7 1.85 -4.91 76.59
CA GLN A 7 1.44 -5.77 75.49
C GLN A 7 1.07 -4.97 74.23
N ALA A 8 0.43 -3.82 74.38
CA ALA A 8 0.12 -2.92 73.28
C ALA A 8 1.40 -2.40 72.61
N ASP A 9 2.39 -1.97 73.40
CA ASP A 9 3.68 -1.50 72.89
C ASP A 9 4.46 -2.61 72.17
N LEU A 10 4.42 -3.85 72.69
CA LEU A 10 5.03 -4.99 72.03
C LEU A 10 4.32 -5.32 70.70
N ALA A 11 3.01 -5.18 70.64
CA ALA A 11 2.22 -5.37 69.42
C ALA A 11 2.55 -4.29 68.37
N PHE A 12 2.65 -3.02 68.75
CA PHE A 12 3.05 -1.94 67.85
C PHE A 12 4.48 -2.09 67.34
N LYS A 13 5.41 -2.52 68.19
CA LYS A 13 6.80 -2.78 67.78
C LYS A 13 6.90 -3.96 66.81
N LYS A 14 6.09 -5.01 67.00
CA LYS A 14 5.97 -6.12 66.03
C LYS A 14 5.36 -5.63 64.71
N MET A 15 4.28 -4.84 64.74
CA MET A 15 3.67 -4.28 63.53
C MET A 15 4.64 -3.42 62.72
N ARG A 16 5.43 -2.55 63.36
CA ARG A 16 6.47 -1.78 62.66
C ARG A 16 7.54 -2.67 62.02
N LYS A 17 7.96 -3.73 62.72
CA LYS A 17 8.97 -4.67 62.20
C LYS A 17 8.45 -5.44 60.98
N TYR A 18 7.20 -5.91 61.02
CA TYR A 18 6.57 -6.58 59.88
C TYR A 18 6.28 -5.61 58.73
N GLY A 19 5.89 -4.36 59.01
CA GLY A 19 5.74 -3.31 58.00
C GLY A 19 7.06 -2.97 57.30
N ALA A 20 8.16 -2.87 58.05
CA ALA A 20 9.50 -2.64 57.49
C ALA A 20 10.00 -3.83 56.65
N GLN A 21 9.69 -5.07 57.04
CA GLN A 21 9.99 -6.26 56.25
C GLN A 21 9.16 -6.34 54.96
N LEU A 22 7.87 -5.95 55.00
CA LEU A 22 7.02 -5.87 53.80
C LEU A 22 7.50 -4.79 52.82
N LEU A 23 7.94 -3.62 53.31
CA LEU A 23 8.54 -2.58 52.48
C LEU A 23 9.89 -3.00 51.88
N ALA A 24 10.73 -3.72 52.65
CA ALA A 24 12.00 -4.26 52.15
C ALA A 24 11.83 -5.38 51.12
N LEU A 25 10.75 -6.17 51.20
CA LEU A 25 10.36 -7.14 50.16
C LEU A 25 9.74 -6.47 48.94
N SER A 26 8.97 -5.40 49.12
CA SER A 26 8.39 -4.60 48.01
C SER A 26 9.48 -3.92 47.18
N GLY A 27 10.55 -3.44 47.80
CA GLY A 27 11.73 -2.88 47.11
C GLY A 27 12.62 -3.91 46.38
N LYS A 28 12.34 -5.21 46.50
CA LYS A 28 13.05 -6.30 45.79
C LYS A 28 12.18 -7.03 44.77
N LEU A 29 10.91 -6.64 44.60
CA LEU A 29 10.14 -6.97 43.42
C LEU A 29 10.49 -5.98 42.32
N VAL A 30 11.66 -6.21 41.70
CA VAL A 30 11.78 -5.91 40.28
C VAL A 30 10.69 -6.75 39.64
N SER A 31 9.59 -6.10 39.27
CA SER A 31 8.64 -6.68 38.34
C SER A 31 9.49 -7.19 37.16
N PRO A 32 9.51 -8.50 36.84
CA PRO A 32 9.55 -8.78 35.43
C PRO A 32 8.35 -8.01 34.90
N VAL A 33 8.58 -7.10 33.96
CA VAL A 33 7.50 -6.57 33.15
C VAL A 33 6.88 -7.79 32.49
N ILE A 34 5.94 -8.43 33.18
CA ILE A 34 4.95 -9.29 32.59
C ILE A 34 4.03 -8.26 31.93
N THR A 35 4.47 -7.77 30.78
CA THR A 35 3.52 -7.40 29.73
C THR A 35 2.45 -8.48 29.78
N PRO A 36 1.16 -8.15 29.93
CA PRO A 36 0.13 -9.15 29.75
C PRO A 36 0.40 -9.76 28.39
N VAL A 37 0.94 -10.97 28.36
CA VAL A 37 0.98 -11.79 27.16
C VAL A 37 -0.48 -12.16 26.99
N LYS A 38 -1.22 -11.23 26.40
CA LYS A 38 -2.37 -11.53 25.59
C LYS A 38 -1.78 -12.57 24.65
N LYS A 39 -2.10 -13.85 24.91
CA LYS A 39 -1.92 -14.92 23.92
C LYS A 39 -2.92 -14.58 22.82
N GLU A 40 -2.65 -13.51 22.09
CA GLU A 40 -3.16 -13.39 20.75
C GLU A 40 -2.48 -14.54 20.05
N ILE A 41 -3.30 -15.48 19.61
CA ILE A 41 -2.97 -16.44 18.58
C ILE A 41 -2.78 -15.58 17.32
N GLY A 42 -1.76 -14.73 17.32
CA GLY A 42 -1.35 -13.96 16.18
C GLY A 42 -0.64 -14.97 15.30
N LEU A 43 -1.36 -15.46 14.29
CA LEU A 43 -0.70 -16.05 13.13
C LEU A 43 0.39 -15.06 12.74
N ARG A 44 1.66 -15.46 12.89
CA ARG A 44 2.78 -14.64 12.42
C ARG A 44 2.62 -14.57 10.92
N LEU A 45 2.15 -13.44 10.41
CA LEU A 45 2.10 -13.18 8.98
C LEU A 45 3.51 -13.38 8.41
N THR A 46 3.64 -14.39 7.58
CA THR A 46 4.84 -14.60 6.78
C THR A 46 4.72 -13.79 5.49
N GLN A 47 5.84 -13.60 4.80
CA GLN A 47 5.85 -12.89 3.52
C GLN A 47 4.92 -13.52 2.47
N ASN A 48 4.64 -14.83 2.57
CA ASN A 48 3.77 -15.57 1.67
C ASN A 48 2.28 -15.35 1.96
N ASP A 49 1.94 -14.94 3.19
CA ASP A 49 0.55 -14.64 3.56
C ASP A 49 0.12 -13.25 3.06
N ILE A 50 1.08 -12.41 2.66
CA ILE A 50 0.81 -11.06 2.18
C ILE A 50 0.39 -11.13 0.71
N PRO A 51 -0.82 -10.67 0.36
CA PRO A 51 -1.27 -10.67 -1.02
C PRO A 51 -0.33 -9.83 -1.90
N LYS A 52 0.00 -10.32 -3.09
CA LYS A 52 0.79 -9.59 -4.07
C LYS A 52 -0.10 -8.72 -4.95
N PHE A 53 0.26 -7.46 -5.11
CA PHE A 53 -0.52 -6.52 -5.90
C PHE A 53 -0.22 -6.69 -7.38
N GLN A 54 -1.23 -7.13 -8.11
CA GLN A 54 -1.24 -7.10 -9.58
C GLN A 54 -2.68 -7.04 -10.07
N LEU A 55 -2.92 -6.24 -11.11
CA LEU A 55 -4.25 -6.10 -11.69
C LEU A 55 -4.44 -7.04 -12.87
N SER A 56 -5.66 -7.52 -13.06
CA SER A 56 -6.01 -8.34 -14.24
C SER A 56 -5.93 -7.58 -15.55
N SER A 57 -5.92 -6.24 -15.51
CA SER A 57 -5.75 -5.35 -16.66
C SER A 57 -4.29 -5.19 -17.10
N TRP A 58 -3.31 -5.64 -16.30
CA TRP A 58 -1.90 -5.45 -16.62
C TRP A 58 -1.44 -6.45 -17.69
N PRO A 59 -0.79 -5.97 -18.76
CA PRO A 59 -0.32 -6.85 -19.83
C PRO A 59 0.87 -7.72 -19.40
N ASP A 60 1.69 -7.22 -18.46
CA ASP A 60 2.80 -7.95 -17.85
C ASP A 60 2.57 -7.99 -16.34
N VAL A 61 2.38 -9.19 -15.79
CA VAL A 61 2.11 -9.38 -14.36
C VAL A 61 3.41 -9.62 -13.60
N PRO A 62 3.74 -8.79 -12.58
CA PRO A 62 5.00 -8.91 -11.87
C PRO A 62 5.14 -10.18 -11.02
N PHE A 63 4.03 -10.80 -10.63
CA PHE A 63 4.02 -12.03 -9.83
C PHE A 63 3.26 -13.16 -10.57
N PRO A 64 3.92 -13.86 -11.51
CA PRO A 64 3.28 -14.94 -12.26
C PRO A 64 2.84 -16.08 -11.34
N GLY A 65 1.57 -16.48 -11.43
CA GLY A 65 0.97 -17.55 -10.61
C GLY A 65 0.26 -17.07 -9.34
N GLU A 66 0.42 -15.80 -8.96
CA GLU A 66 -0.31 -15.17 -7.86
C GLU A 66 -1.69 -14.65 -8.30
N LYS A 67 -2.55 -14.34 -7.35
CA LYS A 67 -3.91 -13.84 -7.63
C LYS A 67 -3.87 -12.45 -8.30
N CYS A 68 -4.56 -12.30 -9.43
CA CYS A 68 -4.83 -11.00 -10.03
C CYS A 68 -6.11 -10.38 -9.46
N TYR A 69 -6.09 -9.07 -9.22
CA TYR A 69 -7.22 -8.30 -8.70
C TYR A 69 -7.90 -7.51 -9.81
N GLU A 70 -9.22 -7.43 -9.77
CA GLU A 70 -10.00 -6.66 -10.75
C GLU A 70 -9.84 -5.14 -10.58
N SER A 71 -9.54 -4.69 -9.36
CA SER A 71 -9.36 -3.28 -9.04
C SER A 71 -8.39 -3.08 -7.89
N VAL A 72 -7.84 -1.86 -7.83
CA VAL A 72 -6.99 -1.41 -6.71
C VAL A 72 -7.72 -1.54 -5.37
N GLU A 73 -9.01 -1.20 -5.35
CA GLU A 73 -9.84 -1.28 -4.14
C GLU A 73 -10.04 -2.74 -3.69
N HIS A 74 -10.25 -3.67 -4.63
CA HIS A 74 -10.37 -5.10 -4.32
C HIS A 74 -9.09 -5.63 -3.67
N PHE A 75 -7.92 -5.22 -4.16
CA PHE A 75 -6.65 -5.53 -3.52
C PHE A 75 -6.57 -4.94 -2.10
N LEU A 76 -6.79 -3.63 -1.92
CA LEU A 76 -6.68 -2.98 -0.62
C LEU A 76 -7.61 -3.60 0.43
N ARG A 77 -8.83 -3.97 0.03
CA ARG A 77 -9.78 -4.67 0.90
C ARG A 77 -9.33 -6.09 1.25
N SER A 78 -8.67 -6.78 0.32
CA SER A 78 -8.11 -8.11 0.57
C SER A 78 -6.91 -8.04 1.51
N PHE A 79 -6.03 -7.06 1.31
CA PHE A 79 -4.92 -6.74 2.19
C PHE A 79 -5.40 -6.47 3.62
N GLU A 80 -6.41 -5.60 3.79
CA GLU A 80 -7.06 -5.35 5.08
C GLU A 80 -7.54 -6.62 5.76
N LYS A 81 -8.27 -7.48 5.04
CA LYS A 81 -8.77 -8.74 5.59
C LYS A 81 -7.64 -9.63 6.11
N VAL A 82 -6.52 -9.72 5.38
CA VAL A 82 -5.35 -10.50 5.80
C VAL A 82 -4.75 -9.92 7.08
N ILE A 83 -4.53 -8.61 7.14
CA ILE A 83 -3.96 -7.95 8.32
C ILE A 83 -4.87 -8.13 9.55
N TYR A 84 -6.18 -7.90 9.40
CA TYR A 84 -7.14 -8.08 10.48
C TYR A 84 -7.27 -9.54 10.91
N SER A 85 -7.13 -10.50 9.99
CA SER A 85 -7.16 -11.94 10.34
C SER A 85 -5.97 -12.36 11.21
N ALA A 86 -4.86 -11.62 11.14
CA ALA A 86 -3.69 -11.82 11.98
C ALA A 86 -3.78 -11.06 13.33
N ALA A 87 -4.93 -10.46 13.64
CA ALA A 87 -5.15 -9.62 14.82
C ALA A 87 -4.20 -8.41 14.92
N LEU A 88 -3.72 -7.89 13.78
CA LEU A 88 -2.90 -6.69 13.74
C LEU A 88 -3.74 -5.46 13.42
N ASP A 89 -3.39 -4.32 14.01
CA ASP A 89 -3.93 -3.04 13.56
C ASP A 89 -3.23 -2.62 12.26
N ILE A 90 -4.04 -2.44 11.21
CA ILE A 90 -3.54 -2.00 9.92
C ILE A 90 -2.74 -0.70 10.03
N GLN A 91 -3.15 0.24 10.89
CA GLN A 91 -2.49 1.55 11.05
C GLN A 91 -1.02 1.42 11.47
N GLU A 92 -0.70 0.39 12.25
CA GLU A 92 0.65 0.16 12.77
C GLU A 92 1.54 -0.59 11.76
N VAL A 93 0.95 -1.44 10.92
CA VAL A 93 1.72 -2.43 10.15
C VAL A 93 1.72 -2.21 8.64
N TRP A 94 0.84 -1.37 8.11
CA TRP A 94 0.72 -1.16 6.66
C TRP A 94 2.02 -0.68 6.02
N ARG A 95 2.79 0.19 6.70
CA ARG A 95 4.07 0.72 6.20
C ARG A 95 5.13 -0.36 5.97
N ARG A 96 4.99 -1.50 6.65
CA ARG A 96 5.92 -2.63 6.56
C ARG A 96 5.45 -3.67 5.55
N TYR A 97 4.15 -3.96 5.52
CA TYR A 97 3.61 -5.03 4.69
C TYR A 97 3.16 -4.59 3.29
N LEU A 98 2.66 -3.34 3.15
CA LEU A 98 2.24 -2.84 1.85
C LEU A 98 3.40 -2.76 0.84
N PRO A 99 4.62 -2.33 1.20
CA PRO A 99 5.75 -2.38 0.26
C PRO A 99 6.07 -3.80 -0.25
N VAL A 100 5.97 -4.80 0.63
CA VAL A 100 6.27 -6.20 0.31
C VAL A 100 5.22 -6.82 -0.63
N SER A 101 4.05 -6.19 -0.76
CA SER A 101 3.03 -6.58 -1.73
C SER A 101 3.32 -6.10 -3.15
N LEU A 102 4.24 -5.15 -3.33
CA LEU A 102 4.51 -4.49 -4.61
C LEU A 102 5.79 -5.02 -5.27
N ALA A 103 5.90 -4.81 -6.57
CA ALA A 103 7.14 -5.04 -7.31
C ALA A 103 8.18 -3.95 -6.96
N PHE A 104 9.46 -4.31 -7.10
CA PHE A 104 10.61 -3.45 -6.76
C PHE A 104 10.63 -2.11 -7.52
N ASP A 105 10.01 -2.05 -8.71
CA ASP A 105 9.94 -0.84 -9.54
C ASP A 105 9.21 0.33 -8.86
N HIS A 106 8.46 0.06 -7.78
CA HIS A 106 7.71 1.06 -7.04
C HIS A 106 8.38 1.48 -5.73
N ASP A 107 9.53 0.92 -5.35
CA ASP A 107 10.21 1.18 -4.07
C ASP A 107 10.53 2.67 -3.87
N ASP A 108 11.05 3.34 -4.90
CA ASP A 108 11.34 4.78 -4.84
C ASP A 108 10.09 5.61 -4.53
N TRP A 109 8.96 5.26 -5.13
CA TRP A 109 7.68 5.94 -4.92
C TRP A 109 7.11 5.61 -3.55
N ILE A 110 7.25 4.36 -3.10
CA ILE A 110 6.82 3.91 -1.77
C ILE A 110 7.53 4.72 -0.69
N GLU A 111 8.85 4.87 -0.77
CA GLU A 111 9.63 5.64 0.21
C GLU A 111 9.27 7.13 0.19
N LYS A 112 9.09 7.71 -1.01
CA LYS A 112 8.92 9.16 -1.18
C LYS A 112 7.50 9.66 -0.99
N GLU A 113 6.48 8.85 -1.28
CA GLU A 113 5.07 9.29 -1.20
C GLU A 113 4.28 8.44 -0.21
N LEU A 114 4.32 7.12 -0.37
CA LEU A 114 3.46 6.22 0.39
C LEU A 114 3.82 6.22 1.89
N LYS A 115 5.10 6.07 2.24
CA LYS A 115 5.57 6.05 3.63
C LYS A 115 5.52 7.41 4.33
N ARG A 116 5.34 8.50 3.59
CA ARG A 116 5.16 9.84 4.17
C ARG A 116 3.72 10.11 4.61
N CYS A 117 2.76 9.28 4.20
CA CYS A 117 1.36 9.42 4.62
C CYS A 117 1.22 9.12 6.11
N ASP A 118 0.49 9.91 6.89
CA ASP A 118 0.36 9.69 8.34
C ASP A 118 -0.61 8.56 8.68
N THR A 119 -1.67 8.39 7.89
CA THR A 119 -2.73 7.41 8.14
C THR A 119 -2.88 6.44 6.98
N TRP A 120 -3.36 5.24 7.30
CA TRP A 120 -3.74 4.25 6.30
C TRP A 120 -4.78 4.80 5.30
N SER A 121 -5.75 5.60 5.77
CA SER A 121 -6.77 6.19 4.90
C SER A 121 -6.16 7.10 3.83
N THR A 122 -5.19 7.95 4.21
CA THR A 122 -4.45 8.79 3.26
C THR A 122 -3.60 7.92 2.32
N ALA A 123 -2.92 6.91 2.86
CA ALA A 123 -2.12 5.99 2.06
C ALA A 123 -2.96 5.24 1.01
N ARG A 124 -4.18 4.80 1.35
CA ARG A 124 -5.14 4.20 0.41
C ARG A 124 -5.47 5.13 -0.74
N ILE A 125 -5.71 6.41 -0.47
CA ILE A 125 -6.05 7.41 -1.50
C ILE A 125 -4.85 7.60 -2.43
N VAL A 126 -3.65 7.80 -1.87
CA VAL A 126 -2.41 7.97 -2.65
C VAL A 126 -2.12 6.73 -3.49
N PHE A 127 -2.26 5.54 -2.92
CA PHE A 127 -2.11 4.27 -3.62
C PHE A 127 -3.11 4.12 -4.77
N THR A 128 -4.38 4.38 -4.48
CA THR A 128 -5.45 4.30 -5.49
C THR A 128 -5.21 5.27 -6.64
N ASN A 129 -4.86 6.52 -6.33
CA ASN A 129 -4.58 7.53 -7.36
C ASN A 129 -3.38 7.16 -8.23
N LYS A 130 -2.29 6.65 -7.64
CA LYS A 130 -1.10 6.21 -8.37
C LYS A 130 -1.45 5.14 -9.40
N PHE A 131 -2.08 4.05 -8.96
CA PHE A 131 -2.35 2.90 -9.83
C PHE A 131 -3.56 3.09 -10.76
N LEU A 132 -4.55 3.91 -10.40
CA LEU A 132 -5.60 4.31 -11.35
C LEU A 132 -5.02 5.18 -12.47
N THR A 133 -4.14 6.12 -12.14
CA THR A 133 -3.48 6.96 -13.14
C THR A 133 -2.58 6.12 -14.04
N ASP A 134 -1.82 5.19 -13.49
CA ASP A 134 -0.95 4.30 -14.29
C ASP A 134 -1.76 3.32 -15.16
N ASN A 135 -2.87 2.78 -14.65
CA ASN A 135 -3.77 1.95 -15.46
C ASN A 135 -4.40 2.77 -16.60
N ALA A 136 -4.96 3.95 -16.30
CA ALA A 136 -5.54 4.83 -17.31
C ALA A 136 -4.51 5.26 -18.37
N ARG A 137 -3.27 5.49 -17.96
CA ARG A 137 -2.15 5.79 -18.84
C ARG A 137 -1.80 4.61 -19.74
N THR A 138 -1.78 3.40 -19.19
CA THR A 138 -1.52 2.16 -19.93
C THR A 138 -2.61 1.91 -20.96
N ASP A 139 -3.88 2.09 -20.58
CA ASP A 139 -5.03 1.99 -21.49
C ASP A 139 -4.98 3.07 -22.59
N ALA A 140 -4.62 4.30 -22.24
CA ALA A 140 -4.40 5.39 -23.19
C ALA A 140 -3.23 5.07 -24.14
N MET A 141 -2.17 4.46 -23.65
CA MET A 141 -1.02 4.05 -24.45
C MET A 141 -1.39 2.93 -25.43
N HIS A 142 -2.13 1.92 -24.97
CA HIS A 142 -2.66 0.88 -25.85
C HIS A 142 -3.59 1.47 -26.92
N ARG A 143 -4.48 2.39 -26.56
CA ARG A 143 -5.32 3.14 -27.52
C ARG A 143 -4.46 3.92 -28.51
N LEU A 144 -3.41 4.60 -28.07
CA LEU A 144 -2.50 5.37 -28.94
C LEU A 144 -1.85 4.46 -30.00
N PHE A 145 -1.37 3.29 -29.59
CA PHE A 145 -0.72 2.31 -30.46
C PHE A 145 -1.68 1.43 -31.26
N THR A 146 -2.99 1.58 -31.10
CA THR A 146 -4.00 0.88 -31.91
C THR A 146 -4.89 1.83 -32.70
N MET A 147 -4.83 3.14 -32.41
CA MET A 147 -5.61 4.15 -33.11
C MET A 147 -5.24 4.19 -34.60
N THR A 148 -6.26 4.27 -35.45
CA THR A 148 -6.18 4.44 -36.91
C THR A 148 -7.12 5.57 -37.33
N MET A 149 -6.78 6.26 -38.43
CA MET A 149 -7.66 7.28 -38.99
C MET A 149 -8.84 6.62 -39.71
N ASN A 150 -10.05 7.04 -39.37
CA ASN A 150 -11.29 6.65 -40.02
C ASN A 150 -11.40 7.32 -41.40
N LYS A 151 -12.07 6.65 -42.36
CA LYS A 151 -12.25 7.18 -43.73
C LYS A 151 -13.13 8.43 -43.82
N ASN A 152 -13.93 8.69 -42.78
CA ASN A 152 -14.94 9.75 -42.75
C ASN A 152 -14.57 10.90 -41.80
N GLU A 153 -13.43 10.83 -41.12
CA GLU A 153 -12.96 11.93 -40.26
C GLU A 153 -11.93 12.80 -40.99
N SER A 154 -11.90 14.10 -40.65
CA SER A 154 -10.87 15.00 -41.17
C SER A 154 -9.54 14.75 -40.46
N ILE A 155 -8.43 15.02 -41.17
CA ILE A 155 -7.07 14.91 -40.62
C ILE A 155 -6.93 15.76 -39.34
N SER A 156 -7.49 16.96 -39.31
CA SER A 156 -7.44 17.84 -38.12
C SER A 156 -8.21 17.26 -36.93
N SER A 157 -9.34 16.60 -37.19
CA SER A 157 -10.12 15.92 -36.14
C SER A 157 -9.35 14.72 -35.60
N TYR A 158 -8.78 13.90 -36.49
CA TYR A 158 -7.91 12.78 -36.12
C TYR A 158 -6.70 13.23 -35.31
N MET A 159 -6.01 14.28 -35.76
CA MET A 159 -4.84 14.85 -35.08
C MET A 159 -5.18 15.33 -33.68
N THR A 160 -6.33 15.98 -33.50
CA THR A 160 -6.81 16.42 -32.17
C THR A 160 -7.04 15.22 -31.25
N ARG A 161 -7.68 14.16 -31.75
CA ARG A 161 -7.88 12.92 -30.97
C ARG A 161 -6.55 12.27 -30.61
N PHE A 162 -5.63 12.15 -31.57
CA PHE A 162 -4.32 11.52 -31.38
C PHE A 162 -3.48 12.27 -30.34
N LEU A 163 -3.41 13.59 -30.44
CA LEU A 163 -2.71 14.43 -29.46
C LEU A 163 -3.34 14.37 -28.07
N SER A 164 -4.67 14.32 -27.98
CA SER A 164 -5.37 14.17 -26.70
C SER A 164 -5.02 12.82 -26.05
N THR A 165 -4.99 11.73 -26.83
CA THR A 165 -4.57 10.42 -26.35
C THR A 165 -3.08 10.38 -25.98
N CYS A 166 -2.20 11.11 -26.66
CA CYS A 166 -0.80 11.27 -26.24
C CYS A 166 -0.68 11.91 -24.86
N ILE A 167 -1.49 12.95 -24.58
CA ILE A 167 -1.50 13.63 -23.29
C ILE A 167 -2.01 12.68 -22.19
N GLU A 168 -3.11 11.96 -22.44
CA GLU A 168 -3.66 10.96 -21.51
C GLU A 168 -2.66 9.83 -21.23
N ALA A 169 -1.91 9.39 -22.25
CA ALA A 169 -0.91 8.34 -22.12
C ALA A 169 0.43 8.84 -21.54
N GLY A 170 0.57 10.15 -21.26
CA GLY A 170 1.84 10.74 -20.85
C GLY A 170 2.97 10.54 -21.87
N ALA A 171 2.62 10.31 -23.13
CA ALA A 171 3.56 10.05 -24.21
C ALA A 171 4.22 11.36 -24.66
N ASN A 172 5.54 11.35 -24.86
CA ASN A 172 6.22 12.51 -25.42
C ASN A 172 5.87 12.63 -26.91
N LYS A 173 5.23 13.74 -27.30
CA LYS A 173 4.90 14.04 -28.70
C LYS A 173 6.12 14.13 -29.63
N ASN A 174 7.31 14.35 -29.07
CA ASN A 174 8.57 14.39 -29.82
C ASN A 174 9.26 13.01 -29.89
N ASP A 175 8.63 11.96 -29.38
CA ASP A 175 9.18 10.61 -29.42
C ASP A 175 9.14 10.07 -30.87
N PRO A 176 10.28 9.57 -31.41
CA PRO A 176 10.34 8.98 -32.74
C PRO A 176 9.33 7.84 -32.96
N MET A 177 9.01 7.07 -31.92
CA MET A 177 8.06 5.97 -31.95
C MET A 177 6.61 6.47 -32.04
N VAL A 178 6.28 7.58 -31.36
CA VAL A 178 4.98 8.24 -31.48
C VAL A 178 4.80 8.84 -32.87
N ALA A 179 5.85 9.46 -33.43
CA ALA A 179 5.86 9.99 -34.79
C ALA A 179 5.72 8.88 -35.84
N ALA A 180 6.43 7.76 -35.68
CA ALA A 180 6.30 6.59 -36.55
C ALA A 180 4.90 5.99 -36.48
N ARG A 181 4.31 5.90 -35.27
CA ARG A 181 2.95 5.40 -35.09
C ARG A 181 1.91 6.31 -35.74
N PHE A 182 2.06 7.63 -35.62
CA PHE A 182 1.17 8.59 -36.29
C PHE A 182 1.22 8.45 -37.82
N LYS A 183 2.41 8.22 -38.40
CA LYS A 183 2.53 7.96 -39.85
C LYS A 183 1.86 6.65 -40.26
N ALA A 184 2.02 5.60 -39.45
CA ALA A 184 1.44 4.28 -39.70
C ALA A 184 -0.08 4.22 -39.48
N SER A 185 -0.66 5.19 -38.78
CA SER A 185 -2.09 5.20 -38.47
C SER A 185 -2.94 5.83 -39.58
N PHE A 186 -2.32 6.52 -40.54
CA PHE A 186 -2.91 6.80 -41.83
C PHE A 186 -2.97 5.50 -42.62
N SER A 187 -4.17 5.02 -42.90
CA SER A 187 -4.32 3.88 -43.82
C SER A 187 -3.67 4.23 -45.16
N GLU A 188 -3.06 3.25 -45.82
CA GLU A 188 -2.32 3.37 -47.08
C GLU A 188 -2.95 4.23 -48.21
N PRO A 189 -4.28 4.43 -48.37
CA PRO A 189 -4.78 5.25 -49.48
C PRO A 189 -4.63 6.78 -49.30
N VAL A 190 -4.15 7.29 -48.16
CA VAL A 190 -4.05 8.77 -47.95
C VAL A 190 -2.75 9.35 -48.50
N LEU A 191 -1.69 8.53 -48.65
CA LEU A 191 -0.39 9.01 -49.12
C LEU A 191 -0.29 9.20 -50.65
N GLU A 192 -1.25 8.67 -51.42
CA GLU A 192 -1.26 8.84 -52.89
C GLU A 192 -1.88 10.17 -53.35
N LYS A 193 -2.52 10.94 -52.47
CA LYS A 193 -3.17 12.21 -52.86
C LYS A 193 -2.29 13.45 -52.78
N GLU A 194 -1.04 13.34 -52.33
CA GLU A 194 -0.08 14.46 -52.33
C GLU A 194 1.04 14.27 -53.36
N SER A 195 0.83 13.44 -54.38
CA SER A 195 1.80 13.20 -55.47
C SER A 195 1.22 13.45 -56.88
N CYS A 196 0.16 14.24 -57.02
CA CYS A 196 -0.35 14.66 -58.33
C CYS A 196 -0.50 16.18 -58.42
#